data_AF-A0A965MUR2-F1
#
_entry.id   AF-A0A965MUR2-F1
#
_cell.length_a   1.000
_cell.length_b   1.000
_cell.length_c   1.000
_cell.angle_alpha   90.00
_cell.angle_beta   90.00
_cell.angle_gamma   90.00
#
_symmetry.space_group_name_H-M   'P 1'
#
loop_
_entity.id
_entity.type
_entity.pdbx_description
1 polymer ?
#
loop_
_entity_poly.entity_id
_entity_poly.type
_entity_poly.pdbx_seq_one_letter_code
_entity_poly.pdbx_strand_id
1 'polypeptide(L)' 'MTIDLHQWSEITPEGYLLLRKLLGSQGEVANLLGLTTATICLRERGKIQIKREAWLAIVALCREMLDEPNGGPEADQG' A
#
# COMPACT_ATOMS: atom_id res chain seq x y z
N MET A 1 8.31 13.67 4.72
CA MET A 1 7.75 13.76 3.36
C MET A 1 6.24 13.75 3.54
N THR A 2 5.57 14.89 3.39
CA THR A 2 4.11 14.98 3.59
C THR A 2 3.43 14.37 2.37
N ILE A 3 2.74 13.25 2.56
CA ILE A 3 2.00 12.58 1.49
C ILE A 3 0.66 13.27 1.39
N ASP A 4 0.47 14.02 0.31
CA ASP A 4 -0.83 14.59 0.00
C ASP A 4 -1.78 13.49 -0.50
N LEU A 5 -2.73 13.12 0.35
CA LEU A 5 -3.72 12.08 0.11
C LEU A 5 -4.66 12.43 -1.06
N HIS A 6 -4.73 13.70 -1.50
CA HIS A 6 -5.49 14.08 -2.70
C HIS A 6 -4.91 13.51 -4.00
N GLN A 7 -3.64 13.07 -4.00
CA GLN A 7 -3.03 12.40 -5.16
C GLN A 7 -3.45 10.92 -5.30
N TRP A 8 -4.22 10.37 -4.35
CA TRP A 8 -4.63 8.96 -4.38
C TRP A 8 -5.88 8.68 -5.23
N SER A 9 -6.43 9.70 -5.89
CA SER A 9 -7.62 9.55 -6.75
C SER A 9 -7.31 8.91 -8.10
N GLU A 10 -6.05 8.96 -8.55
CA GLU A 10 -5.69 8.48 -9.89
C GLU A 10 -4.97 7.13 -9.86
N ILE A 11 -5.55 6.15 -10.57
CA ILE A 11 -4.99 4.81 -10.71
C ILE A 11 -3.85 4.84 -11.73
N THR A 12 -2.63 5.05 -11.26
CA THR A 12 -1.41 5.11 -12.10
C THR A 12 -0.34 4.12 -11.64
N PRO A 13 0.55 3.66 -12.54
CA PRO A 13 1.73 2.87 -12.17
C PRO A 13 2.60 3.55 -11.11
N GLU A 14 2.82 4.86 -11.26
CA GLU A 14 3.62 5.69 -10.36
C GLU A 14 2.95 5.81 -8.99
N GLY A 15 1.64 6.02 -8.95
CA GLY A 15 0.87 6.04 -7.70
C GLY A 15 0.93 4.70 -6.97
N TYR A 16 0.79 3.59 -7.70
CA TYR A 16 0.87 2.25 -7.14
C TYR A 16 2.28 1.94 -6.59
N LEU A 17 3.33 2.36 -7.31
CA LEU A 17 4.71 2.28 -6.87
C LEU A 17 4.94 3.05 -5.57
N LEU A 18 4.40 4.27 -5.47
CA LEU A 18 4.50 5.12 -4.29
C LEU A 18 3.82 4.44 -3.09
N LEU A 19 2.56 4.04 -3.21
CA LEU A 19 1.82 3.35 -2.14
C LEU A 19 2.55 2.08 -1.67
N ARG A 20 3.05 1.27 -2.61
CA ARG A 20 3.86 0.09 -2.29
C ARG A 20 5.12 0.45 -1.52
N LYS A 21 5.81 1.58 -1.81
CA LYS A 21 7.01 2.04 -1.07
C LYS A 21 6.71 2.44 0.36
N LEU A 22 5.48 2.85 0.65
CA LEU A 22 5.06 3.15 2.01
C LEU A 22 4.90 1.86 2.82
N LEU A 23 4.33 0.84 2.19
CA LEU A 23 4.05 -0.45 2.84
C LEU A 23 5.27 -1.36 2.98
N GLY A 24 6.23 -1.29 2.04
CA GLY A 24 7.46 -2.09 2.09
C GLY A 24 7.96 -2.57 0.73
N SER A 25 8.54 -3.76 0.71
CA SER A 25 9.06 -4.41 -0.51
C SER A 25 7.95 -4.98 -1.39
N GLN A 26 8.28 -5.28 -2.64
CA GLN A 26 7.34 -5.95 -3.56
C GLN A 26 6.92 -7.34 -3.06
N GLY A 27 7.79 -8.06 -2.34
CA GLY A 27 7.49 -9.37 -1.77
C GLY A 27 6.49 -9.28 -0.62
N GLU A 28 6.70 -8.36 0.31
CA GLU A 28 5.81 -8.15 1.45
C GLU A 28 4.41 -7.73 0.99
N VAL A 29 4.33 -6.74 0.09
CA VAL A 29 3.04 -6.27 -0.43
C VAL A 29 2.35 -7.33 -1.29
N ALA A 30 3.10 -8.14 -2.04
CA ALA A 30 2.55 -9.27 -2.76
C ALA A 30 1.91 -10.30 -1.80
N ASN A 31 2.59 -10.62 -0.70
CA ASN A 31 2.06 -11.53 0.33
C ASN A 31 0.78 -10.98 0.97
N LEU A 32 0.77 -9.69 1.34
CA LEU A 32 -0.42 -9.03 1.93
C LEU A 32 -1.62 -9.04 0.99
N LEU A 33 -1.39 -8.86 -0.31
CA LEU A 33 -2.45 -8.80 -1.33
C LEU A 33 -2.83 -10.18 -1.92
N GLY A 34 -2.16 -11.27 -1.52
CA GLY A 34 -2.37 -12.59 -2.11
C GLY A 34 -1.99 -12.65 -3.60
N LEU A 35 -0.94 -11.93 -3.99
CA LEU A 35 -0.46 -11.80 -5.37
C LEU A 35 0.97 -12.34 -5.51
N THR A 36 1.43 -12.45 -6.76
CA THR A 36 2.85 -12.70 -7.02
C THR A 36 3.64 -11.40 -7.02
N THR A 37 4.91 -11.44 -6.62
CA THR A 37 5.84 -10.31 -6.74
C THR A 37 5.94 -9.79 -8.18
N ALA A 38 5.85 -10.69 -9.17
CA ALA A 38 5.83 -10.32 -10.59
C ALA A 38 4.61 -9.46 -10.95
N THR A 39 3.42 -9.77 -10.41
CA THR A 39 2.21 -8.96 -10.61
C THR A 39 2.39 -7.53 -10.10
N ILE A 40 3.00 -7.35 -8.92
CA ILE A 40 3.31 -6.03 -8.36
C ILE A 40 4.26 -5.28 -9.29
N CYS A 41 5.37 -5.91 -9.69
CA CYS A 41 6.37 -5.33 -10.58
C CYS A 41 5.79 -4.92 -11.95
N LEU A 42 4.91 -5.74 -12.54
CA LEU A 42 4.26 -5.43 -13.81
C LEU A 42 3.30 -4.23 -13.71
N ARG A 43 2.58 -4.09 -12.59
CA ARG A 43 1.71 -2.93 -12.33
C ARG A 43 2.51 -1.65 -12.19
N GLU A 44 3.59 -1.67 -11.40
CA GLU A 44 4.46 -0.51 -11.17
C GLU A 44 5.18 -0.03 -12.44
N ARG A 45 5.41 -0.93 -13.40
CA ARG A 45 6.02 -0.61 -14.71
C ARG A 45 4.99 -0.27 -15.79
N GLY A 46 3.71 -0.22 -15.46
CA GLY A 46 2.63 0.01 -16.41
C GLY A 46 2.50 -1.07 -17.50
N LYS A 47 3.02 -2.27 -17.25
CA LYS A 47 2.99 -3.39 -18.22
C LYS A 47 1.67 -4.16 -18.20
N ILE A 48 0.94 -4.07 -17.09
CA ILE A 48 -0.43 -4.56 -16.97
C ILE A 48 -1.31 -3.49 -16.34
N GLN A 49 -2.59 -3.52 -16.69
CA GLN A 49 -3.58 -2.61 -16.12
C GLN A 49 -3.73 -2.84 -14.60
N ILE A 50 -3.77 -1.75 -13.85
CA ILE A 50 -4.12 -1.76 -12.44
C ILE A 50 -5.64 -1.67 -12.35
N LYS A 51 -6.28 -2.76 -11.95
CA LYS A 51 -7.73 -2.78 -11.75
C LYS A 51 -8.09 -1.94 -10.51
N ARG A 52 -9.33 -1.44 -10.48
CA ARG A 52 -9.83 -0.63 -9.36
C ARG A 52 -9.75 -1.37 -8.03
N GLU A 53 -10.02 -2.68 -8.02
CA GLU A 53 -9.95 -3.51 -6.81
C GLU A 53 -8.51 -3.58 -6.27
N ALA A 54 -7.52 -3.72 -7.17
CA ALA A 54 -6.12 -3.72 -6.77
C ALA A 54 -5.67 -2.36 -6.22
N TRP A 55 -6.15 -1.27 -6.81
CA TRP A 55 -5.91 0.08 -6.32
C TRP A 55 -6.49 0.29 -4.92
N LEU A 56 -7.75 -0.08 -4.73
CA LEU A 56 -8.41 0.05 -3.43
C LEU A 56 -7.74 -0.80 -2.36
N ALA A 57 -7.31 -2.02 -2.70
CA ALA A 57 -6.64 -2.90 -1.75
C ALA A 57 -5.31 -2.30 -1.25
N ILE A 58 -4.47 -1.77 -2.14
CA ILE A 58 -3.20 -1.15 -1.72
C ILE A 58 -3.42 0.15 -0.94
N VAL A 59 -4.43 0.95 -1.29
CA VAL A 59 -4.82 2.14 -0.53
C VAL A 59 -5.32 1.79 0.87
N ALA A 60 -6.12 0.72 1.01
CA ALA A 60 -6.61 0.26 2.29
C ALA A 60 -5.47 -0.14 3.22
N LEU A 61 -4.50 -0.94 2.73
CA LEU A 61 -3.30 -1.28 3.48
C LEU A 61 -2.52 -0.03 3.92
N CYS A 62 -2.39 0.98 3.06
CA CYS A 62 -1.71 2.23 3.42
C CYS A 62 -2.45 2.98 4.52
N ARG A 63 -3.78 2.96 4.53
CA ARG A 63 -4.58 3.59 5.59
C ARG A 63 -4.41 2.86 6.91
N GLU A 64 -4.49 1.53 6.92
CA GLU A 64 -4.25 0.73 8.12
C GLU A 64 -2.88 1.05 8.74
N MET A 65 -1.82 1.12 7.93
CA MET A 65 -0.47 1.46 8.40
C MET A 65 -0.34 2.90 8.94
N LEU A 66 -1.14 3.84 8.45
CA LEU A 66 -1.12 5.25 8.88
C LEU A 66 -2.06 5.53 10.05
N ASP A 67 -3.15 4.77 10.16
CA ASP A 67 -4.17 4.89 11.20
C ASP A 67 -3.79 4.10 12.47
N GLU A 68 -2.81 3.19 12.42
CA GLU A 68 -2.23 2.58 13.63
C GLU A 68 -1.33 3.58 14.37
N PRO A 69 -1.71 4.06 15.58
CA PRO A 69 -0.78 4.80 16.42
C PRO A 69 0.24 3.82 16.99
N ASN A 70 1.52 4.00 16.65
CA ASN A 70 2.61 3.36 17.38
C ASN A 70 2.51 3.73 18.88
N GLY A 71 2.04 2.78 19.71
CA GLY A 71 2.15 2.79 21.16
C GLY A 71 0.93 3.28 21.94
N GLY A 72 -0.02 2.37 22.23
CA GLY A 72 -0.66 2.39 23.53
C GLY A 72 0.24 1.61 24.49
N PRO A 73 0.83 2.20 25.55
CA PRO A 73 1.48 1.39 26.57
C PRO A 73 0.42 0.49 27.21
N GLU A 74 0.81 -0.78 27.42
CA GLU A 74 0.10 -1.73 28.28
C GLU A 74 -0.41 -1.01 29.54
N ALA A 75 -1.72 -0.97 29.71
CA ALA A 75 -2.32 -0.67 31.00
C ALA A 75 -2.13 -1.91 31.88
N ASP A 76 -0.93 -2.07 32.41
CA ASP A 76 -0.68 -2.86 33.62
C ASP A 76 -1.45 -2.18 34.76
N GLN A 77 -2.58 -2.76 35.14
CA GLN A 77 -3.31 -2.38 36.35
C GLN A 77 -2.92 -3.36 37.46
N GLY A 78 -1.85 -2.99 38.18
CA GLY A 78 -1.57 -3.48 39.54
C GLY A 78 -2.35 -2.70 40.59
#